data_AF-A0AAU6PAT6-F1
#
_entry.id   AF-A0AAU6PAT6-F1
#
_cell.length_a   1.000
_cell.length_b   1.000
_cell.length_c   1.000
_cell.angle_alpha   90.00
_cell.angle_beta   90.00
_cell.angle_gamma   90.00
#
_symmetry.space_group_name_H-M   'P 1'
#
loop_
_entity.id
_entity.type
_entity.pdbx_description
1 polymer ?
#
loop_
_entity_poly.entity_id
_entity_poly.type
_entity_poly.pdbx_seq_one_letter_code
_entity_poly.pdbx_strand_id
1 'polypeptide(L)'
;MNRKIMALILSLIGVLLSIAFFVKIEFPQGFENYFKREYYNQFGPMVISVELLTASYYLFIGHKNTNFALAVFGCTALLDPIFNQIGFLNSNMPLYGTIIFSICALLCLWLAFLNPFNLNRMSILSTLVSVVLSVLIELFFNYPG
;
A
#
# COMPACT_ATOMS: atom_id res chain seq x y z
N MET A 1 8.42 -8.16 20.31
CA MET A 1 7.37 -7.14 20.05
C MET A 1 6.02 -7.84 19.94
N ASN A 2 4.96 -7.34 20.56
CA ASN A 2 3.64 -8.00 20.54
C ASN A 2 2.93 -7.73 19.20
N ARG A 3 2.41 -8.77 18.56
CA ARG A 3 1.65 -8.70 17.28
C ARG A 3 0.57 -7.62 17.29
N LYS A 4 -0.21 -7.54 18.38
CA LYS A 4 -1.29 -6.57 18.51
C LYS A 4 -0.77 -5.13 18.58
N ILE A 5 0.34 -4.90 19.26
CA ILE A 5 0.97 -3.56 19.34
C ILE A 5 1.47 -3.14 17.96
N MET A 6 2.11 -4.05 17.22
CA MET A 6 2.53 -3.77 15.83
C MET A 6 1.36 -3.41 14.93
N ALA A 7 0.30 -4.20 15.00
CA ALA A 7 -0.91 -3.95 14.23
C ALA A 7 -1.53 -2.58 14.57
N LEU A 8 -1.59 -2.20 15.86
CA LEU A 8 -2.09 -0.90 16.27
C LEU A 8 -1.22 0.26 15.76
N ILE A 9 0.11 0.12 15.81
CA ILE A 9 1.03 1.16 15.28
C ILE A 9 0.85 1.31 13.77
N LEU A 10 0.85 0.21 13.01
CA LEU A 10 0.65 0.23 11.56
C LEU A 10 -0.73 0.79 11.19
N SER A 11 -1.77 0.42 11.95
CA SER A 11 -3.12 0.94 11.76
C SER A 11 -3.18 2.44 12.01
N LEU A 12 -2.53 2.95 13.06
CA LEU A 12 -2.49 4.38 13.36
C LEU A 12 -1.82 5.15 12.23
N ILE A 13 -0.69 4.67 11.72
CA ILE A 13 -0.01 5.27 10.57
C ILE A 13 -0.93 5.27 9.33
N GLY A 14 -1.58 4.14 9.04
CA GLY A 14 -2.52 4.03 7.93
C GLY A 14 -3.70 5.00 8.02
N VAL A 15 -4.26 5.22 9.22
CA VAL A 15 -5.36 6.19 9.42
C VAL A 15 -4.87 7.61 9.18
N LEU A 16 -3.73 8.00 9.78
CA LEU A 16 -3.19 9.34 9.65
C LEU A 16 -2.86 9.69 8.19
N LEU A 17 -2.25 8.75 7.46
CA LEU A 17 -1.95 8.93 6.03
C LEU A 17 -3.21 8.94 5.17
N SER A 18 -4.19 8.07 5.46
CA SER A 18 -5.49 8.08 4.76
C SER A 18 -6.15 9.45 4.86
N ILE A 19 -6.19 10.04 6.06
CA ILE A 19 -6.75 11.39 6.27
C ILE A 19 -5.92 12.43 5.51
N ALA A 20 -4.60 12.38 5.62
CA ALA A 20 -3.71 13.34 4.98
C ALA A 20 -3.83 13.35 3.45
N PHE A 21 -4.02 12.19 2.82
CA PHE A 21 -4.22 12.09 1.38
C PHE A 21 -5.66 12.40 0.97
N PHE A 22 -6.64 12.01 1.77
CA PHE A 22 -8.05 12.32 1.49
C PHE A 22 -8.31 13.82 1.39
N VAL A 23 -7.72 14.62 2.29
CA VAL A 23 -7.86 16.09 2.28
C VAL A 23 -7.22 16.74 1.04
N LYS A 24 -6.33 16.03 0.33
CA LYS A 24 -5.67 16.51 -0.89
C LYS A 24 -6.41 16.16 -2.18
N ILE A 25 -7.48 15.37 -2.10
CA ILE A 25 -8.26 15.01 -3.29
C ILE A 25 -9.02 16.24 -3.78
N GLU A 26 -8.82 16.59 -5.05
CA GLU A 26 -9.53 17.68 -5.70
C GLU A 26 -10.76 17.13 -6.42
N PHE A 27 -11.94 17.55 -5.98
CA PHE A 27 -13.19 17.17 -6.61
C PHE A 27 -13.44 18.03 -7.85
N PRO A 28 -13.56 17.43 -9.04
CA PRO A 28 -13.69 18.19 -10.26
C PRO A 28 -15.06 18.88 -10.35
N GLN A 29 -15.08 20.05 -10.98
CA GLN A 29 -16.31 20.72 -11.38
C GLN A 29 -16.79 20.13 -12.72
N GLY A 30 -18.08 19.75 -12.79
CA GLY A 30 -18.70 19.19 -13.99
C GLY A 30 -18.53 17.67 -14.14
N PHE A 31 -19.56 17.02 -14.70
CA PHE A 31 -19.67 15.55 -14.77
C PHE A 31 -18.58 14.89 -15.62
N GLU A 32 -18.16 15.52 -16.72
CA GLU A 32 -17.17 14.97 -17.66
C GLU A 32 -15.82 14.70 -17.01
N ASN A 33 -15.41 15.56 -16.08
CA ASN A 33 -14.11 15.46 -15.42
C ASN A 33 -14.02 14.30 -14.43
N TYR A 34 -15.14 13.73 -13.99
CA TYR A 34 -15.12 12.51 -13.17
C TYR A 34 -14.68 11.27 -13.95
N PHE A 35 -14.82 11.28 -15.29
CA PHE A 35 -14.41 10.17 -16.15
C PHE A 35 -12.96 10.27 -16.63
N LYS A 36 -12.26 11.34 -16.25
CA LYS A 36 -10.86 11.54 -16.59
C LYS A 36 -9.95 10.71 -15.68
N ARG A 37 -8.93 10.09 -16.27
CA ARG A 37 -8.00 9.23 -15.53
C ARG A 37 -7.23 10.00 -14.47
N GLU A 38 -6.91 11.27 -14.75
CA GLU A 38 -6.20 12.17 -13.85
C GLU A 38 -6.92 12.33 -12.51
N TYR A 39 -8.26 12.28 -12.50
CA TYR A 39 -9.03 12.30 -11.26
C TYR A 39 -8.76 11.05 -10.41
N TYR A 40 -8.73 9.86 -11.02
CA TYR A 40 -8.48 8.61 -10.31
C TYR A 40 -7.03 8.44 -9.86
N ASN A 41 -6.06 8.99 -10.60
CA ASN A 41 -4.65 8.92 -10.24
C ASN A 41 -4.34 9.59 -8.88
N GLN A 42 -5.17 10.55 -8.44
CA GLN A 42 -5.03 11.19 -7.11
C GLN A 42 -5.24 10.21 -5.95
N PHE A 43 -5.96 9.11 -6.18
CA PHE A 43 -6.28 8.14 -5.13
C PHE A 43 -5.16 7.13 -4.85
N GLY A 44 -4.09 7.08 -5.67
CA GLY A 44 -2.99 6.12 -5.49
C GLY A 44 -2.42 6.09 -4.06
N PRO A 45 -1.98 7.22 -3.49
CA PRO A 45 -1.52 7.30 -2.10
C PRO A 45 -2.56 6.84 -1.06
N MET A 46 -3.84 7.10 -1.33
CA MET A 46 -4.94 6.67 -0.46
C MET A 46 -5.13 5.16 -0.50
N VAL A 47 -5.06 4.54 -1.69
CA VAL A 47 -5.13 3.08 -1.84
C VAL A 47 -4.02 2.39 -1.05
N ILE A 48 -2.78 2.88 -1.14
CA ILE A 48 -1.66 2.32 -0.35
C ILE A 48 -1.92 2.44 1.16
N SER A 49 -2.57 3.52 1.61
CA SER A 49 -2.99 3.67 3.01
C SER A 49 -4.04 2.63 3.41
N VAL A 50 -5.01 2.34 2.53
CA VAL A 50 -6.05 1.33 2.74
C VAL A 50 -5.46 -0.09 2.76
N GLU A 51 -4.45 -0.37 1.95
CA GLU A 51 -3.72 -1.64 2.01
C GLU A 51 -3.03 -1.83 3.36
N LEU A 52 -2.36 -0.78 3.89
CA LEU A 52 -1.75 -0.80 5.21
C LEU A 52 -2.79 -1.04 6.33
N LEU A 53 -3.95 -0.39 6.24
CA LEU A 53 -5.07 -0.59 7.17
C LEU A 53 -5.59 -2.02 7.11
N THR A 54 -5.75 -2.58 5.92
CA THR A 54 -6.23 -3.96 5.72
C THR A 54 -5.21 -4.95 6.27
N ALA A 55 -3.93 -4.77 5.96
CA ALA A 55 -2.85 -5.63 6.43
C ALA A 55 -2.70 -5.57 7.96
N SER A 56 -2.76 -4.38 8.54
CA SER A 56 -2.70 -4.19 10.00
C SER A 56 -3.93 -4.77 10.72
N TYR A 57 -5.13 -4.64 10.16
CA TYR A 57 -6.33 -5.28 10.69
C TYR A 57 -6.19 -6.81 10.70
N TYR A 58 -5.76 -7.42 9.60
CA TYR A 58 -5.50 -8.86 9.54
C TYR A 58 -4.44 -9.29 10.54
N LEU A 59 -3.36 -8.51 10.69
CA LEU A 59 -2.32 -8.77 11.69
C LEU A 59 -2.88 -8.71 13.13
N PHE A 60 -3.80 -7.79 13.42
CA PHE A 60 -4.42 -7.67 14.74
C PHE A 60 -5.19 -8.93 15.12
N ILE A 61 -6.12 -9.34 14.25
CA ILE A 61 -6.97 -10.52 14.47
C ILE A 61 -6.22 -11.84 14.26
N GLY A 62 -5.04 -11.81 13.64
CA GLY A 62 -4.26 -12.99 13.30
C GLY A 62 -4.87 -13.80 12.16
N HIS A 63 -5.39 -13.11 11.14
CA HIS A 63 -6.08 -13.75 10.02
C HIS A 63 -5.13 -14.61 9.17
N LYS A 64 -5.64 -15.68 8.56
CA LYS A 64 -4.83 -16.59 7.71
C LYS A 64 -4.20 -15.90 6.48
N ASN A 65 -4.76 -14.77 6.04
CA ASN A 65 -4.26 -13.97 4.92
C ASN A 65 -3.35 -12.81 5.35
N THR A 66 -2.93 -12.75 6.61
CA THR A 66 -2.10 -11.64 7.14
C THR A 66 -0.83 -11.46 6.32
N ASN A 67 -0.05 -12.53 6.12
CA ASN A 67 1.23 -12.42 5.42
C ASN A 67 1.04 -12.04 3.95
N PHE A 68 -0.04 -12.50 3.31
CA PHE A 68 -0.38 -12.08 1.96
C PHE A 68 -0.71 -10.58 1.88
N ALA A 69 -1.56 -10.07 2.78
CA ALA A 69 -1.91 -8.64 2.79
C ALA A 69 -0.72 -7.74 3.11
N LEU A 70 0.15 -8.15 4.05
CA LEU A 70 1.42 -7.47 4.34
C LEU A 70 2.35 -7.45 3.12
N ALA A 71 2.40 -8.54 2.36
CA ALA A 71 3.20 -8.63 1.15
C ALA A 71 2.66 -7.75 0.01
N VAL A 72 1.34 -7.71 -0.20
CA VAL A 72 0.71 -6.80 -1.18
C VAL A 72 1.07 -5.36 -0.82
N PHE A 73 0.73 -4.90 0.38
CA PHE A 73 1.07 -3.54 0.83
C PHE A 73 2.57 -3.24 0.66
N GLY A 74 3.42 -4.14 1.15
CA GLY A 74 4.87 -3.93 1.13
C GLY A 74 5.46 -3.87 -0.28
N CYS A 75 4.92 -4.65 -1.22
CA CYS A 75 5.31 -4.58 -2.62
C CYS A 75 4.78 -3.31 -3.28
N THR A 76 3.47 -2.99 -3.16
CA THR A 76 2.87 -1.79 -3.77
C THR A 76 3.61 -0.53 -3.32
N ALA A 77 3.82 -0.37 -2.02
CA ALA A 77 4.47 0.81 -1.44
C ALA A 77 5.94 0.99 -1.85
N LEU A 78 6.66 -0.08 -2.22
CA LEU A 78 8.05 0.01 -2.70
C LEU A 78 8.13 0.16 -4.23
N LEU A 79 7.12 -0.31 -4.97
CA LEU A 79 7.13 -0.19 -6.43
C LEU A 79 7.07 1.28 -6.86
N ASP A 80 6.26 2.11 -6.20
CA ASP A 80 6.15 3.55 -6.48
C ASP A 80 7.51 4.28 -6.49
N PRO A 81 8.32 4.28 -5.40
CA PRO A 81 9.62 4.93 -5.42
C PRO A 81 10.62 4.26 -6.38
N ILE A 82 10.57 2.94 -6.53
CA ILE A 82 11.47 2.22 -7.44
C ILE A 82 11.20 2.62 -8.89
N PHE A 83 9.93 2.62 -9.32
CA PHE A 83 9.52 2.97 -10.67
C PHE A 83 9.74 4.45 -10.97
N ASN A 84 9.52 5.32 -9.98
CA ASN A 84 9.83 6.73 -10.10
C ASN A 84 11.34 6.97 -10.26
N GLN A 85 12.19 6.26 -9.51
CA GLN A 85 13.64 6.43 -9.58
C GLN A 85 14.25 5.96 -10.91
N ILE A 86 13.70 4.91 -11.53
CA ILE A 86 14.14 4.43 -12.85
C ILE A 86 13.48 5.19 -14.02
N GLY A 87 12.60 6.16 -13.73
CA GLY A 87 11.89 6.95 -14.73
C GLY A 87 10.80 6.18 -15.49
N PHE A 88 10.29 5.08 -14.93
CA PHE A 88 9.25 4.26 -15.57
C PHE A 88 7.84 4.84 -15.35
N LEU A 89 7.56 5.38 -14.16
CA LEU A 89 6.29 6.02 -13.79
C LEU A 89 6.56 7.38 -13.14
N ASN A 90 5.61 8.31 -13.25
CA ASN A 90 5.65 9.56 -12.49
C ASN A 90 4.82 9.38 -11.21
N SER A 91 5.46 9.47 -10.06
CA SER A 91 4.76 9.32 -8.78
C SER A 91 4.04 10.60 -8.37
N ASN A 92 2.76 10.47 -8.02
CA ASN A 92 1.98 11.50 -7.34
C ASN A 92 2.16 11.46 -5.80
N MET A 93 2.93 10.51 -5.28
CA MET A 93 3.18 10.35 -3.86
C MET A 93 4.08 11.50 -3.35
N PRO A 94 3.67 12.26 -2.33
CA PRO A 94 4.55 13.25 -1.73
C PRO A 94 5.68 12.58 -0.94
N LEU A 95 6.85 13.23 -0.88
CA LEU A 95 8.08 12.67 -0.30
C LEU A 95 7.91 12.09 1.12
N TYR A 96 7.15 12.77 1.99
CA TYR A 96 6.90 12.26 3.35
C TYR A 96 6.14 10.92 3.33
N GLY A 97 5.19 10.76 2.40
CA GLY A 97 4.42 9.55 2.21
C GLY A 97 5.32 8.41 1.73
N THR A 98 6.15 8.69 0.73
CA THR A 98 7.15 7.75 0.20
C THR A 98 8.07 7.22 1.30
N ILE A 99 8.62 8.10 2.15
CA ILE A 99 9.53 7.71 3.23
C ILE A 99 8.82 6.84 4.27
N ILE A 100 7.67 7.29 4.77
CA ILE A 100 6.92 6.58 5.82
C ILE A 100 6.45 5.21 5.30
N PHE A 101 5.89 5.16 4.09
CA PHE A 101 5.45 3.91 3.49
C PHE A 101 6.60 2.97 3.19
N SER A 102 7.74 3.46 2.70
CA SER A 102 8.91 2.59 2.46
C SER A 102 9.39 1.92 3.74
N ILE A 103 9.46 2.65 4.86
CA ILE A 103 9.82 2.08 6.15
C ILE A 103 8.80 1.02 6.58
N CYS A 104 7.51 1.34 6.49
CA CYS A 104 6.43 0.40 6.82
C CYS A 104 6.45 -0.83 5.91
N ALA A 105 6.76 -0.64 4.63
CA ALA A 105 6.78 -1.68 3.61
C ALA A 105 7.90 -2.68 3.87
N LEU A 106 9.12 -2.21 4.14
CA LEU A 106 10.24 -3.06 4.53
C LEU A 106 9.91 -3.89 5.78
N LEU A 107 9.29 -3.26 6.78
CA LEU A 107 8.82 -3.96 7.97
C LEU A 107 7.75 -5.00 7.63
N CYS A 108 6.76 -4.67 6.80
CA CYS A 108 5.68 -5.58 6.41
C CYS A 108 6.18 -6.77 5.59
N LEU A 109 7.11 -6.57 4.65
CA LEU A 109 7.75 -7.65 3.90
C LEU A 109 8.56 -8.57 4.83
N TRP A 110 9.31 -7.98 5.76
CA TRP A 110 10.04 -8.74 6.76
C TRP A 110 9.10 -9.64 7.60
N LEU A 111 7.97 -9.08 8.05
CA LEU A 111 6.93 -9.84 8.76
C LEU A 111 6.29 -10.93 7.90
N ALA A 112 5.97 -10.62 6.65
CA ALA A 112 5.30 -11.54 5.73
C ALA A 112 6.16 -12.78 5.43
N PHE A 113 7.46 -12.59 5.18
CA PHE A 113 8.36 -13.67 4.76
C PHE A 113 8.98 -14.44 5.93
N LEU A 114 9.42 -13.77 6.99
CA LEU A 114 9.95 -14.48 8.16
C LEU A 114 8.86 -15.09 9.03
N ASN A 115 7.62 -14.62 8.91
CA ASN A 115 6.46 -15.09 9.66
C ASN A 115 6.74 -15.25 11.17
N PRO A 116 7.26 -14.22 11.87
CA PRO A 116 7.69 -14.33 13.27
C PRO A 116 6.53 -14.65 14.24
N PHE A 117 5.28 -14.44 13.81
CA PHE A 117 4.08 -14.72 14.58
C PHE A 117 3.46 -16.10 14.30
N ASN A 118 4.13 -16.94 13.48
CA ASN A 118 3.69 -18.29 13.14
C ASN A 118 2.21 -18.38 12.70
N LEU A 119 1.75 -17.41 11.90
CA LEU A 119 0.34 -17.33 11.46
C LEU A 119 0.06 -18.33 10.33
N ASN A 120 0.50 -18.01 9.12
CA ASN A 120 0.39 -18.90 7.97
C ASN A 120 1.50 -18.59 6.97
N ARG A 121 2.30 -19.59 6.59
CA ARG A 121 3.42 -19.36 5.68
C ARG A 121 2.90 -18.99 4.30
N MET A 122 3.56 -18.03 3.65
CA MET A 122 3.25 -17.73 2.25
C MET A 122 3.71 -18.87 1.35
N SER A 123 2.82 -19.32 0.48
CA SER A 123 3.18 -20.18 -0.63
C SER A 123 3.84 -19.35 -1.74
N ILE A 124 4.64 -19.99 -2.58
CA ILE A 124 5.24 -19.34 -3.76
C ILE A 124 4.16 -18.73 -4.66
N LEU A 125 3.04 -19.42 -4.84
CA LEU A 125 1.91 -18.93 -5.61
C LEU A 125 1.34 -17.64 -5.01
N SER A 126 1.15 -17.61 -3.68
CA SER A 126 0.68 -16.42 -2.97
C SER A 126 1.64 -15.24 -3.12
N THR A 127 2.95 -15.49 -3.12
CA THR A 127 3.98 -14.45 -3.34
C THR A 127 3.94 -13.90 -4.75
N LEU A 128 3.82 -14.76 -5.76
CA LEU A 128 3.68 -14.32 -7.15
C LEU A 128 2.41 -13.49 -7.33
N VAL A 129 1.29 -13.95 -6.79
CA VAL A 129 0.02 -13.22 -6.85
C VAL A 129 0.11 -11.88 -6.13
N SER A 130 0.76 -11.79 -4.97
CA SER A 130 0.90 -10.50 -4.27
C SER A 130 1.72 -9.51 -5.10
N VAL A 131 2.83 -9.96 -5.70
CA VAL A 131 3.67 -9.10 -6.55
C VAL A 131 2.90 -8.65 -7.80
N VAL A 132 2.24 -9.56 -8.51
CA VAL A 132 1.44 -9.23 -9.70
C VAL A 132 0.34 -8.24 -9.36
N LEU A 133 -0.39 -8.46 -8.26
CA LEU A 133 -1.44 -7.54 -7.82
C LEU A 133 -0.89 -6.15 -7.52
N SER A 134 0.26 -6.08 -6.83
CA SER A 134 0.93 -4.82 -6.49
C SER A 134 1.34 -4.05 -7.74
N VAL A 135 1.88 -4.73 -8.75
CA VAL A 135 2.24 -4.13 -10.04
C VAL A 135 0.99 -3.61 -10.77
N LEU A 136 -0.12 -4.35 -10.76
CA LEU A 136 -1.36 -3.91 -11.40
C LEU A 136 -1.95 -2.65 -10.73
N ILE A 137 -1.92 -2.59 -9.40
CA ILE A 137 -2.36 -1.41 -8.64
C ILE A 137 -1.50 -0.20 -9.00
N GLU A 138 -0.18 -0.38 -9.00
CA GLU A 138 0.77 0.68 -9.31
C GLU A 138 0.59 1.22 -10.75
N LEU A 139 0.45 0.33 -11.73
CA LEU A 139 0.17 0.70 -13.11
C LEU A 139 -1.19 1.38 -13.28
N PHE A 140 -2.19 1.00 -12.49
CA PHE A 140 -3.50 1.63 -12.58
C PHE A 140 -3.44 3.12 -12.22
N PHE A 141 -2.76 3.46 -11.12
CA PHE A 141 -2.73 4.82 -10.58
C PHE A 141 -1.62 5.72 -11.13
N ASN A 142 -0.48 5.16 -11.54
CA ASN A 142 0.71 5.96 -11.90
C ASN A 142 1.14 5.84 -13.38
N TYR A 143 0.48 5.01 -14.20
CA TYR A 143 0.82 4.91 -15.63
C TYR A 143 0.36 6.15 -16.40
N PRO A 144 1.25 6.79 -17.21
CA PRO A 144 0.89 7.94 -18.02
C PRO A 144 -0.16 7.52 -19.05
N GLY A 145 -1.33 8.17 -19.01
CA GLY A 145 -2.39 8.06 -20.02
C GLY A 145 -2.21 9.06 -21.14
#